data_AF-A0A8D8C715-F1
#
_entry.id   AF-A0A8D8C715-F1
#
_cell.length_a   1.000
_cell.length_b   1.000
_cell.length_c   1.000
_cell.angle_alpha   90.00
_cell.angle_beta   90.00
_cell.angle_gamma   90.00
#
_symmetry.space_group_name_H-M   'P 1'
#
loop_
_entity.id
_entity.type
_entity.pdbx_description
1 polymer ?
#
loop_
_entity_poly.entity_id
_entity_poly.type
_entity_poly.pdbx_seq_one_letter_code
_entity_poly.pdbx_strand_id
1 'polypeptide(L)'
;MEPMQLEQLEVKPQIVSQVPSGGGVDSNNPSSVTGAGAVASNACSDLQQETKKQEQKQKVAEIEILPVIYEIIRSVEKDPVDNAAKQKESADCSQKVLELQKTLEAARATIRQLPGIEFSKEEQLRRLESLRKQLALKQQLIKKYKNVQF
;
A
#
# COMPACT_ATOMS: atom_id res chain seq x y z
N MET A 1 24.72 39.60 -33.43
CA MET A 1 23.98 38.34 -33.35
C MET A 1 23.54 38.21 -31.91
N GLU A 2 22.27 38.51 -31.66
CA GLU A 2 21.64 38.53 -30.34
C GLU A 2 21.51 37.12 -29.73
N PRO A 3 21.61 36.95 -28.40
CA PRO A 3 21.33 35.67 -27.73
C PRO A 3 19.82 35.44 -27.60
N MET A 4 19.35 34.25 -28.01
CA MET A 4 17.96 33.83 -27.86
C MET A 4 17.58 33.70 -26.38
N GLN A 5 16.57 34.46 -25.98
CA GLN A 5 15.94 34.41 -24.67
C GLN A 5 15.20 33.08 -24.51
N LEU A 6 15.50 32.35 -23.43
CA LEU A 6 14.78 31.14 -23.05
C LEU A 6 13.52 31.57 -22.30
N GLU A 7 12.43 31.74 -23.06
CA GLU A 7 11.13 32.09 -22.53
C GLU A 7 10.59 30.96 -21.64
N GLN A 8 10.15 31.35 -20.44
CA GLN A 8 9.65 30.48 -19.39
C GLN A 8 8.31 29.87 -19.82
N LEU A 9 8.30 28.57 -20.13
CA LEU A 9 7.05 27.81 -20.17
C LEU A 9 6.64 27.46 -18.73
N GLU A 10 6.01 28.45 -18.09
CA GLU A 10 5.30 28.28 -16.83
C GLU A 10 4.01 27.49 -17.08
N VAL A 11 4.06 26.18 -16.85
CA VAL A 11 2.86 25.33 -16.85
C VAL A 11 2.14 25.52 -15.53
N LYS A 12 1.16 26.42 -15.54
CA LYS A 12 0.25 26.72 -14.42
C LYS A 12 -0.66 25.50 -14.15
N PRO A 13 -0.76 24.99 -12.91
CA PRO A 13 -1.70 23.91 -12.59
C PRO A 13 -3.13 24.44 -12.60
N GLN A 14 -3.99 23.82 -13.42
CA GLN A 14 -5.40 24.15 -13.54
C GLN A 14 -6.19 23.39 -12.46
N ILE A 15 -6.64 24.12 -11.43
CA ILE A 15 -7.56 23.60 -10.41
C ILE A 15 -8.96 23.60 -11.02
N VAL A 16 -9.51 22.41 -11.29
CA VAL A 16 -10.92 22.24 -11.71
C VAL A 16 -11.79 22.42 -10.47
N SER A 17 -12.45 23.58 -10.35
CA SER A 17 -13.57 23.81 -9.44
C SER A 17 -14.87 23.65 -10.24
N GLN A 18 -15.63 22.60 -9.95
CA GLN A 18 -17.00 22.44 -10.41
C GLN A 18 -17.94 22.88 -9.29
N VAL A 19 -18.76 23.88 -9.58
CA VAL A 19 -19.88 24.35 -8.76
C VAL A 19 -21.17 23.86 -9.44
N PRO A 20 -22.21 23.46 -8.70
CA PRO A 20 -23.58 23.63 -9.15
C PRO A 20 -24.28 24.73 -8.36
N SER A 21 -24.91 25.62 -9.12
CA SER A 21 -25.75 26.74 -8.70
C SER A 21 -27.00 26.30 -7.93
N GLY A 22 -27.44 27.14 -6.97
CA GLY A 22 -28.76 27.03 -6.34
C GLY A 22 -29.06 28.11 -5.30
N GLY A 23 -29.53 29.28 -5.77
CA GLY A 23 -30.53 30.22 -5.20
C GLY A 23 -30.53 30.64 -3.72
N GLY A 24 -30.65 31.96 -3.49
CA GLY A 24 -31.40 32.51 -2.32
C GLY A 24 -30.76 33.69 -1.57
N VAL A 25 -31.11 34.90 -2.00
CA VAL A 25 -31.27 36.20 -1.31
C VAL A 25 -31.04 36.31 0.22
N ASP A 26 -30.17 37.22 0.68
CA ASP A 26 -30.52 38.56 1.23
C ASP A 26 -29.42 39.19 2.14
N SER A 27 -29.13 40.46 1.82
CA SER A 27 -28.73 41.62 2.64
C SER A 27 -28.13 41.46 4.05
N ASN A 28 -26.87 41.94 4.23
CA ASN A 28 -26.51 43.06 5.13
C ASN A 28 -24.98 43.27 5.26
N ASN A 29 -24.52 44.50 5.00
CA ASN A 29 -23.22 45.09 5.36
C ASN A 29 -23.25 45.48 6.89
N PRO A 30 -22.18 45.89 7.62
CA PRO A 30 -20.95 46.52 7.11
C PRO A 30 -19.60 46.32 7.86
N SER A 31 -18.54 46.79 7.18
CA SER A 31 -17.32 47.44 7.70
C SER A 31 -16.25 46.63 8.47
N SER A 32 -15.04 46.55 7.91
CA SER A 32 -13.90 47.43 8.28
C SER A 32 -12.51 46.78 8.08
N VAL A 33 -11.60 47.63 7.58
CA VAL A 33 -10.18 47.79 7.95
C VAL A 33 -9.13 46.71 7.58
N THR A 34 -8.23 47.16 6.70
CA THR A 34 -6.77 46.97 6.64
C THR A 34 -6.10 45.84 7.45
N GLY A 35 -5.27 45.06 6.76
CA GLY A 35 -4.22 44.26 7.40
C GLY A 35 -3.40 43.46 6.39
N ALA A 36 -2.27 44.03 5.95
CA ALA A 36 -1.19 43.25 5.34
C ALA A 36 -0.65 42.26 6.38
N GLY A 37 -0.68 40.97 6.08
CA GLY A 37 -0.23 39.92 6.98
C GLY A 37 0.14 38.68 6.20
N ALA A 38 1.44 38.44 6.06
CA ALA A 38 2.04 37.27 5.47
C ALA A 38 1.58 35.97 6.17
N VAL A 39 1.17 34.97 5.40
CA VAL A 39 1.23 33.54 5.78
C VAL A 39 1.09 32.68 4.51
N ALA A 40 2.13 32.69 3.68
CA ALA A 40 2.34 31.65 2.66
C ALA A 40 3.48 30.76 3.16
N SER A 41 3.24 30.04 4.24
CA SER A 41 4.18 29.09 4.82
C SER A 41 3.32 28.00 5.42
N ASN A 42 2.92 27.03 4.59
CA ASN A 42 2.49 25.69 5.02
C ASN A 42 2.22 24.72 3.86
N ALA A 43 2.74 24.95 2.65
CA ALA A 43 2.55 24.02 1.52
C ALA A 43 3.59 22.88 1.44
N CYS A 44 4.52 22.75 2.40
CA CYS A 44 5.69 21.89 2.25
C CYS A 44 5.86 20.84 3.38
N SER A 45 4.77 20.37 3.96
CA SER A 45 4.81 19.36 5.04
C SER A 45 4.17 18.02 4.66
N ASP A 46 3.33 17.98 3.63
CA ASP A 46 2.48 16.80 3.33
C ASP A 46 3.14 15.71 2.46
N LEU A 47 4.38 15.89 1.99
CA LEU A 47 5.07 14.90 1.15
C LEU A 47 6.12 14.05 1.91
N GLN A 48 6.30 14.27 3.21
CA GLN A 48 7.39 13.65 3.98
C GLN A 48 6.98 12.45 4.84
N GLN A 49 5.69 12.14 5.01
CA GLN A 49 5.28 11.03 5.87
C GLN A 49 5.10 9.67 5.15
N GLU A 50 4.99 9.61 3.83
CA GLU A 50 4.70 8.34 3.14
C GLU A 50 5.92 7.41 2.93
N THR A 51 7.16 7.86 3.11
CA THR A 51 8.36 7.11 2.65
C THR A 51 9.06 6.25 3.70
N LYS A 52 8.69 6.31 4.99
CA LYS A 52 9.45 5.61 6.06
C LYS A 52 8.99 4.19 6.43
N LYS A 53 7.92 3.63 5.84
CA LYS A 53 7.36 2.33 6.28
C LYS A 53 7.55 1.14 5.32
N GLN A 54 8.12 1.34 4.14
CA GLN A 54 8.14 0.31 3.10
C GLN A 54 9.53 -0.30 2.89
N GLU A 55 10.07 -0.94 3.93
CA GLU A 55 11.19 -1.87 3.72
C GLU A 55 11.21 -2.98 4.77
N GLN A 56 10.03 -3.49 5.13
CA GLN A 56 9.96 -4.84 5.67
C GLN A 56 9.74 -5.79 4.50
N LYS A 57 10.84 -6.43 4.07
CA LYS A 57 10.79 -7.62 3.24
C LYS A 57 10.16 -8.73 4.07
N GLN A 58 8.83 -8.69 4.17
CA GLN A 58 8.04 -9.73 4.82
C GLN A 58 8.33 -11.02 4.03
N LYS A 59 9.09 -11.94 4.64
CA LYS A 59 9.23 -13.28 4.08
C LYS A 59 7.82 -13.85 4.04
N VAL A 60 7.32 -14.15 2.84
CA VAL A 60 6.13 -14.98 2.69
C VAL A 60 6.47 -16.27 3.43
N ALA A 61 5.78 -16.55 4.52
CA ALA A 61 6.00 -17.77 5.27
C ALA A 61 5.80 -18.94 4.28
N GLU A 62 6.79 -19.82 4.16
CA GLU A 62 6.60 -21.08 3.45
C GLU A 62 5.68 -21.92 4.32
N ILE A 63 4.43 -22.11 3.86
CA ILE A 63 3.41 -22.85 4.61
C ILE A 63 3.36 -24.26 4.04
N GLU A 64 3.86 -25.21 4.82
CA GLU A 64 3.92 -26.61 4.43
C GLU A 64 2.67 -27.35 4.90
N ILE A 65 1.67 -27.50 4.02
CA ILE A 65 0.44 -28.26 4.31
C ILE A 65 0.50 -29.71 3.88
N LEU A 66 1.39 -30.05 2.93
CA LEU A 66 1.43 -31.36 2.29
C LEU A 66 1.78 -32.50 3.26
N PRO A 67 2.74 -32.34 4.20
CA PRO A 67 3.02 -33.39 5.18
C PRO A 67 1.78 -33.75 6.02
N VAL A 68 1.03 -32.76 6.49
CA VAL A 68 -0.16 -32.98 7.31
C VAL A 68 -1.29 -33.63 6.49
N ILE A 69 -1.50 -33.20 5.25
CA ILE A 69 -2.48 -33.82 4.35
C ILE A 69 -2.14 -35.29 4.08
N TYR A 70 -0.87 -35.58 3.80
CA TYR A 70 -0.40 -36.94 3.57
C TYR A 70 -0.69 -37.84 4.77
N GLU A 71 -0.37 -37.35 5.96
CA GLU A 71 -0.58 -38.05 7.21
C GLU A 71 -2.07 -38.30 7.53
N ILE A 72 -2.96 -37.39 7.14
CA ILE A 72 -4.42 -37.58 7.24
C ILE A 72 -4.87 -38.69 6.27
N ILE A 73 -4.53 -38.58 4.98
CA ILE A 73 -4.91 -39.57 3.96
C ILE A 73 -4.45 -40.97 4.39
N ARG A 74 -3.17 -41.10 4.77
CA ARG A 74 -2.60 -42.36 5.27
C ARG A 74 -3.32 -42.89 6.50
N SER A 75 -3.76 -42.02 7.42
CA SER A 75 -4.49 -42.45 8.62
C SER A 75 -5.93 -42.92 8.33
N VAL A 76 -6.57 -42.37 7.30
CA VAL A 76 -7.93 -42.74 6.88
C VAL A 76 -7.93 -44.04 6.07
N GLU A 77 -6.89 -44.26 5.26
CA GLU A 77 -6.72 -45.48 4.45
C GLU A 77 -6.19 -46.68 5.26
N LYS A 78 -5.78 -46.47 6.51
CA LYS A 78 -5.25 -47.53 7.36
C LYS A 78 -6.36 -48.39 7.94
N ASP A 79 -6.32 -49.69 7.70
CA ASP A 79 -7.24 -50.65 8.31
C ASP A 79 -6.86 -50.90 9.79
N PRO A 80 -7.73 -50.57 10.77
CA PRO A 80 -7.44 -50.78 12.18
C PRO A 80 -7.49 -52.27 12.54
N VAL A 81 -6.49 -52.73 13.29
CA VAL A 81 -6.36 -54.14 13.70
C VAL A 81 -7.39 -54.53 14.77
N ASP A 82 -7.78 -53.59 15.64
CA ASP A 82 -8.78 -53.78 16.68
C ASP A 82 -9.53 -52.47 17.04
N ASN A 83 -10.56 -52.57 17.89
CA ASN A 83 -11.38 -51.41 18.28
C ASN A 83 -10.59 -50.35 19.07
N ALA A 84 -9.60 -50.76 19.88
CA ALA A 84 -8.76 -49.83 20.62
C ALA A 84 -7.84 -49.02 19.67
N ALA A 85 -7.22 -49.69 18.69
CA ALA A 85 -6.45 -49.03 17.64
C ALA A 85 -7.32 -48.09 16.80
N LYS A 86 -8.53 -48.53 16.41
CA LYS A 86 -9.49 -47.69 15.67
C LYS A 86 -9.81 -46.39 16.40
N GLN A 87 -10.07 -46.46 17.70
CA GLN A 87 -10.42 -45.27 18.49
C GLN A 87 -9.22 -44.32 18.60
N LYS A 88 -8.02 -44.86 18.82
CA LYS A 88 -6.79 -44.08 18.91
C LYS A 88 -6.46 -43.40 17.57
N GLU A 89 -6.49 -44.16 16.47
CA GLU A 89 -6.19 -43.65 15.12
C GLU A 89 -7.20 -42.59 14.67
N SER A 90 -8.48 -42.75 15.02
CA SER A 90 -9.51 -41.74 14.79
C SER A 90 -9.24 -40.42 15.55
N ALA A 91 -8.79 -40.52 16.81
CA ALA A 91 -8.40 -39.36 17.60
C ALA A 91 -7.16 -38.66 17.03
N ASP A 92 -6.12 -39.43 16.67
CA ASP A 92 -4.89 -38.91 16.05
C ASP A 92 -5.18 -38.25 14.70
N CYS A 93 -6.05 -38.85 13.87
CA CYS A 93 -6.51 -38.26 12.61
C CYS A 93 -7.24 -36.94 12.84
N SER A 94 -8.16 -36.90 13.81
CA SER A 94 -8.91 -35.69 14.17
C SER A 94 -7.96 -34.57 14.61
N GLN A 95 -6.91 -34.90 15.35
CA GLN A 95 -5.89 -33.95 15.77
C GLN A 95 -5.11 -33.36 14.57
N LYS A 96 -4.74 -34.19 13.60
CA LYS A 96 -4.07 -33.74 12.36
C LYS A 96 -4.97 -32.83 11.51
N VAL A 97 -6.28 -33.10 11.48
CA VAL A 97 -7.26 -32.22 10.80
C VAL A 97 -7.31 -30.85 11.47
N LEU A 98 -7.30 -30.79 12.80
CA LEU A 98 -7.26 -29.52 13.53
C LEU A 98 -5.94 -28.76 13.29
N GLU A 99 -4.82 -29.46 13.23
CA GLU A 99 -3.52 -28.88 12.89
C GLU A 99 -3.53 -28.25 11.49
N LEU A 100 -4.09 -28.95 10.51
CA LEU A 100 -4.25 -28.41 9.15
C LEU A 100 -5.11 -27.15 9.14
N GLN A 101 -6.26 -27.16 9.84
CA GLN A 101 -7.14 -26.00 9.95
C GLN A 101 -6.40 -24.79 10.55
N LYS A 102 -5.69 -24.99 11.66
CA LYS A 102 -4.89 -23.94 12.31
C LYS A 102 -3.82 -23.38 11.37
N THR A 103 -3.15 -24.25 10.62
CA THR A 103 -2.12 -23.85 9.65
C THR A 103 -2.71 -22.99 8.52
N LEU A 104 -3.89 -23.36 8.01
CA LEU A 104 -4.61 -22.58 7.00
C LEU A 104 -5.11 -21.23 7.55
N GLU A 105 -5.53 -21.16 8.81
CA GLU A 105 -5.91 -19.91 9.46
C GLU A 105 -4.72 -18.97 9.64
N ALA A 106 -3.58 -19.50 10.09
CA ALA A 106 -2.33 -18.73 10.16
C ALA A 106 -1.89 -18.22 8.79
N ALA A 107 -2.07 -19.02 7.73
CA ALA A 107 -1.84 -18.62 6.35
C ALA A 107 -2.70 -17.41 5.96
N ARG A 108 -4.01 -17.52 6.18
CA ARG A 108 -4.97 -16.44 5.89
C ARG A 108 -4.64 -15.17 6.66
N ALA A 109 -4.27 -15.29 7.93
CA ALA A 109 -3.86 -14.15 8.75
C ALA A 109 -2.61 -13.46 8.18
N THR A 110 -1.64 -14.23 7.71
CA THR A 110 -0.42 -13.70 7.07
C THR A 110 -0.73 -12.97 5.77
N ILE A 111 -1.61 -13.54 4.92
CA ILE A 111 -2.04 -12.91 3.66
C ILE A 111 -2.68 -11.56 3.93
N ARG A 112 -3.51 -11.44 4.98
CA ARG A 112 -4.16 -10.19 5.37
C ARG A 112 -3.22 -9.11 5.90
N GLN A 113 -1.99 -9.48 6.27
CA GLN A 113 -0.97 -8.53 6.70
C GLN A 113 -0.07 -8.08 5.55
N LEU A 114 -0.23 -8.62 4.34
CA LEU A 114 0.60 -8.26 3.21
C LEU A 114 0.34 -6.79 2.82
N PRO A 115 1.40 -5.97 2.69
CA PRO A 115 1.23 -4.57 2.32
C PRO A 115 0.68 -4.47 0.90
N GLY A 116 -0.30 -3.57 0.73
CA GLY A 116 -0.84 -3.23 -0.57
C GLY A 116 -2.05 -4.07 -1.01
N ILE A 117 -2.45 -5.11 -0.27
CA ILE A 117 -3.67 -5.89 -0.58
C ILE A 117 -4.96 -5.07 -0.53
N GLU A 118 -4.93 -3.93 0.17
CA GLU A 118 -6.05 -2.99 0.29
C GLU A 118 -6.32 -2.22 -1.01
N PHE A 119 -5.37 -2.21 -1.94
CA PHE A 119 -5.48 -1.47 -3.20
C PHE A 119 -5.97 -2.38 -4.32
N SER A 120 -6.77 -1.81 -5.22
CA SER A 120 -7.07 -2.48 -6.48
C SER A 120 -5.80 -2.67 -7.30
N LYS A 121 -5.82 -3.66 -8.20
CA LYS A 121 -4.69 -3.92 -9.10
C LYS A 121 -4.30 -2.66 -9.88
N GLU A 122 -5.28 -1.92 -10.36
CA GLU A 122 -5.11 -0.68 -11.13
C GLU A 122 -4.44 0.42 -10.29
N GLU A 123 -4.84 0.57 -9.03
CA GLU A 123 -4.21 1.50 -8.09
C GLU A 123 -2.77 1.13 -7.75
N GLN A 124 -2.50 -0.16 -7.50
CA GLN A 124 -1.15 -0.65 -7.25
C GLN A 124 -0.22 -0.32 -8.43
N LEU A 125 -0.68 -0.58 -9.66
CA LEU A 125 0.07 -0.28 -10.87
C LEU A 125 0.32 1.22 -11.06
N ARG A 126 -0.70 2.06 -10.83
CA ARG A 126 -0.57 3.53 -10.92
C ARG A 126 0.46 4.05 -9.91
N ARG A 127 0.41 3.57 -8.66
CA ARG A 127 1.36 3.98 -7.60
C ARG A 127 2.79 3.59 -7.97
N LEU A 128 2.95 2.38 -8.49
CA LEU A 128 4.24 1.86 -8.95
C LEU A 128 4.79 2.67 -10.15
N GLU A 129 3.95 3.09 -11.09
CA GLU A 129 4.36 3.96 -12.19
C GLU A 129 4.79 5.36 -11.68
N SER A 130 4.04 5.93 -10.74
CA SER A 130 4.37 7.20 -10.10
C SER A 130 5.74 7.14 -9.39
N LEU A 131 5.98 6.09 -8.61
CA LEU A 131 7.26 5.87 -7.92
C LEU A 131 8.43 5.77 -8.92
N ARG A 132 8.26 5.09 -10.05
CA ARG A 132 9.28 5.03 -11.12
C ARG A 132 9.59 6.40 -11.70
N LYS A 133 8.55 7.21 -11.98
CA LYS A 133 8.72 8.59 -12.47
C LYS A 133 9.46 9.46 -11.46
N GLN A 134 9.07 9.40 -10.18
CA GLN A 134 9.75 10.12 -9.11
C GLN A 134 11.22 9.71 -8.98
N LEU A 135 11.52 8.42 -9.03
CA LEU A 135 12.89 7.92 -8.98
C LEU A 135 13.73 8.44 -10.15
N ALA A 136 13.21 8.40 -11.38
CA ALA A 136 13.89 8.91 -12.56
C ALA A 136 14.20 10.41 -12.44
N LEU A 137 13.23 11.21 -11.99
CA LEU A 137 13.42 12.64 -11.76
C LEU A 137 14.46 12.92 -10.67
N LYS A 138 14.40 12.21 -9.54
CA LYS A 138 15.39 12.33 -8.46
C LYS A 138 16.80 11.98 -8.95
N GLN A 139 16.94 10.92 -9.73
CA GLN A 139 18.22 10.55 -10.33
C GLN A 139 18.74 11.62 -11.31
N GLN A 140 17.88 12.19 -12.15
CA GLN A 140 18.25 13.27 -13.06
C GLN A 140 18.72 14.49 -12.28
N LEU A 141 18.03 14.84 -11.19
CA LEU A 141 18.42 15.95 -10.32
C LEU A 141 19.79 15.70 -9.71
N ILE A 142 20.00 14.54 -9.07
CA ILE A 142 21.31 14.17 -8.49
C ILE A 142 22.40 14.28 -9.55
N LYS A 143 22.19 13.76 -10.76
CA LYS A 143 23.15 13.86 -11.87
C LYS A 143 23.48 15.32 -12.23
N LYS A 144 22.48 16.20 -12.29
CA LYS A 144 22.68 17.62 -12.61
C LYS A 144 23.54 18.34 -11.57
N TYR A 145 23.34 18.04 -10.29
CA TYR A 145 24.05 18.73 -9.20
C TYR A 145 25.33 18.02 -8.74
N LYS A 146 25.59 16.78 -9.17
CA LYS A 146 26.80 16.01 -8.79
C LYS A 146 28.12 16.65 -9.24
N ASN A 147 28.09 17.45 -10.32
CA ASN A 147 29.26 18.14 -10.88
C ASN A 147 29.27 19.65 -10.57
N VAL A 148 28.28 20.15 -9.83
CA VAL A 148 28.25 21.53 -9.34
C VAL A 148 28.95 21.52 -7.97
N GLN A 149 30.27 21.40 -7.98
CA GLN A 149 31.10 21.70 -6.82
C GLN A 149 31.14 23.23 -6.69
N PHE A 150 30.76 23.76 -5.52
CA PHE A 150 30.95 25.17 -5.18
C PHE A 150 32.40 25.45 -4.79
#